data_AF-A0A820MWF2-F1
#
_entry.id   AF-A0A820MWF2-F1
#
_cell.length_a   1.000
_cell.length_b   1.000
_cell.length_c   1.000
_cell.angle_alpha   90.00
_cell.angle_beta   90.00
_cell.angle_gamma   90.00
#
_symmetry.space_group_name_H-M   'P 1'
#
loop_
_entity.id
_entity.type
_entity.pdbx_description
1 polymer ?
#
loop_
_entity_poly.entity_id
_entity_poly.type
_entity_poly.pdbx_seq_one_letter_code
_entity_poly.pdbx_strand_id
1 'polypeptide(L)'
;INKYVDGIAVHWYTTVDMIFSDFYEMYLTRLAFPQFFYFASEACEGYLKADEGPKMVMWRRGTNYALSIIGDLLVGATGWTDWNVVLDLHGGPNQFQYYVDSPIIANTTSGNVFYKNPMYYAMGHFSKFLPRDSIRIEMKVVKEKRYVILYH
;
A
#
# COMPACT_ATOMS: atom_id res chain seq x y z
N ILE A 1 -16.97 24.60 -10.71
CA ILE A 1 -15.67 23.93 -10.45
C ILE A 1 -15.96 22.42 -10.46
N ASN A 2 -15.19 21.65 -11.23
CA ASN A 2 -15.37 20.26 -11.71
C ASN A 2 -16.66 19.50 -11.32
N LYS A 3 -17.56 19.28 -12.30
CA LYS A 3 -18.80 18.50 -12.13
C LYS A 3 -18.62 16.97 -12.17
N TYR A 4 -17.43 16.50 -12.56
CA TYR A 4 -17.20 15.11 -12.95
C TYR A 4 -16.01 14.46 -12.23
N VAL A 5 -15.33 15.18 -11.33
CA VAL A 5 -14.13 14.69 -10.66
C VAL A 5 -14.27 14.97 -9.18
N ASP A 6 -14.30 13.91 -8.38
CA ASP A 6 -14.36 13.98 -6.91
C ASP A 6 -12.98 13.80 -6.26
N GLY A 7 -12.07 13.08 -6.91
CA GLY A 7 -10.79 12.71 -6.35
C GLY A 7 -9.70 12.38 -7.37
N ILE A 8 -8.48 12.22 -6.86
CA ILE A 8 -7.27 11.89 -7.63
C ILE A 8 -6.73 10.55 -7.10
N ALA A 9 -6.50 9.61 -8.01
CA ALA A 9 -5.96 8.29 -7.71
C ALA A 9 -4.44 8.24 -7.96
N VAL A 10 -3.69 7.55 -7.10
CA VAL A 10 -2.22 7.42 -7.17
C VAL A 10 -1.76 5.97 -6.98
N HIS A 11 -0.65 5.61 -7.63
CA HIS A 11 -0.02 4.28 -7.57
C HIS A 11 1.45 4.43 -7.12
N TRP A 12 2.06 3.39 -6.51
CA TRP A 12 3.32 3.53 -5.77
C TRP A 12 4.63 3.05 -6.46
N TYR A 13 4.59 2.66 -7.74
CA TYR A 13 5.64 1.82 -8.36
C TYR A 13 6.97 2.50 -8.72
N THR A 14 7.20 3.72 -8.26
CA THR A 14 8.41 4.50 -8.56
C THR A 14 9.43 4.48 -7.43
N THR A 15 9.23 3.65 -6.40
CA THR A 15 9.94 3.73 -5.12
C THR A 15 10.44 2.35 -4.67
N VAL A 16 11.60 2.28 -4.01
CA VAL A 16 12.19 0.99 -3.56
C VAL A 16 12.25 0.84 -2.04
N ASP A 17 12.12 1.96 -1.34
CA ASP A 17 12.48 2.11 0.07
C ASP A 17 11.46 2.96 0.86
N MET A 18 10.40 3.46 0.20
CA MET A 18 9.23 4.10 0.83
C MET A 18 9.62 5.25 1.77
N ILE A 19 10.47 6.15 1.29
CA ILE A 19 10.97 7.32 2.01
C ILE A 19 10.12 8.56 1.70
N PHE A 20 10.20 9.62 2.53
CA PHE A 20 9.30 10.78 2.40
C PHE A 20 9.31 11.45 1.01
N SER A 21 10.42 11.40 0.26
CA SER A 21 10.47 11.92 -1.12
C SER A 21 9.44 11.28 -2.04
N ASP A 22 9.04 10.05 -1.74
CA ASP A 22 8.10 9.27 -2.53
C ASP A 22 6.67 9.83 -2.48
N PHE A 23 6.35 10.60 -1.45
CA PHE A 23 5.02 11.19 -1.24
C PHE A 23 4.97 12.70 -1.53
N TYR A 24 6.12 13.30 -1.89
CA TYR A 24 6.27 14.74 -2.01
C TYR A 24 5.38 15.33 -3.11
N GLU A 25 5.26 14.66 -4.25
CA GLU A 25 4.42 15.12 -5.36
C GLU A 25 2.93 15.08 -5.01
N MET A 26 2.49 14.06 -4.29
CA MET A 26 1.12 13.98 -3.80
C MET A 26 0.84 15.11 -2.80
N TYR A 27 1.79 15.40 -1.89
CA TYR A 27 1.70 16.51 -0.97
C TYR A 27 1.56 17.87 -1.69
N LEU A 28 2.41 18.14 -2.68
CA LEU A 28 2.33 19.37 -3.49
C LEU A 28 1.02 19.46 -4.26
N THR A 29 0.59 18.35 -4.86
CA THR A 29 -0.67 18.29 -5.62
C THR A 29 -1.85 18.58 -4.71
N ARG A 30 -1.87 18.05 -3.47
CA ARG A 30 -2.91 18.32 -2.48
C ARG A 30 -2.96 19.79 -2.07
N LEU A 31 -1.81 20.45 -1.89
CA LEU A 31 -1.77 21.89 -1.61
C LEU A 31 -2.32 22.71 -2.78
N ALA A 32 -2.07 22.29 -4.02
CA ALA A 32 -2.57 22.97 -5.22
C ALA A 32 -4.06 22.71 -5.49
N PHE A 33 -4.57 21.52 -5.13
CA PHE A 33 -5.95 21.11 -5.38
C PHE A 33 -6.64 20.52 -4.14
N PRO A 34 -6.80 21.31 -3.05
CA PRO A 34 -7.33 20.82 -1.78
C PRO A 34 -8.81 20.42 -1.82
N GLN A 35 -9.53 20.73 -2.90
CA GLN A 35 -10.94 20.39 -3.09
C GLN A 35 -11.19 18.92 -3.45
N PHE A 36 -10.16 18.18 -3.88
CA PHE A 36 -10.29 16.78 -4.25
C PHE A 36 -9.83 15.88 -3.09
N PHE A 37 -10.44 14.69 -2.98
CA PHE A 37 -9.84 13.65 -2.15
C PHE A 37 -8.72 12.94 -2.93
N TYR A 38 -7.80 12.32 -2.20
CA TYR A 38 -6.69 11.56 -2.76
C TYR A 38 -6.80 10.11 -2.31
N PHE A 39 -6.47 9.17 -3.18
CA PHE A 39 -6.63 7.75 -2.89
C PHE A 39 -5.52 6.93 -3.54
N ALA A 40 -4.77 6.18 -2.73
CA ALA A 40 -3.81 5.22 -3.26
C ALA A 40 -4.58 4.00 -3.78
N SER A 41 -4.80 3.95 -5.09
CA SER A 41 -5.73 3.02 -5.72
C SER A 41 -5.10 1.66 -6.05
N GLU A 42 -3.78 1.60 -6.07
CA GLU A 42 -3.07 0.37 -6.39
C GLU A 42 -1.63 0.39 -5.86
N ALA A 43 -1.24 -0.77 -5.31
CA ALA A 43 0.10 -1.04 -4.86
C ALA A 43 0.36 -2.55 -4.90
N CYS A 44 1.54 -2.97 -5.37
CA CYS A 44 2.04 -4.33 -5.18
C CYS A 44 3.56 -4.39 -5.05
N GLU A 45 4.05 -5.47 -4.46
CA GLU A 45 5.48 -5.77 -4.34
C GLU A 45 5.90 -6.81 -5.37
N GLY A 46 7.20 -6.96 -5.59
CA GLY A 46 7.72 -7.92 -6.55
C GLY A 46 7.44 -7.58 -8.01
N TYR A 47 7.21 -6.30 -8.32
CA TYR A 47 7.08 -5.78 -9.68
C TYR A 47 8.43 -5.45 -10.34
N LEU A 48 9.50 -5.33 -9.54
CA LEU A 48 10.85 -5.08 -10.04
C LEU A 48 11.43 -6.38 -10.59
N LYS A 49 12.03 -6.33 -11.78
CA LYS A 49 12.66 -7.51 -12.41
C LYS A 49 13.70 -8.22 -11.53
N ALA A 50 14.43 -7.47 -10.69
CA ALA A 50 15.44 -8.04 -9.79
C ALA A 50 14.83 -8.73 -8.55
N ASP A 51 13.54 -8.53 -8.30
CA ASP A 51 12.79 -9.03 -7.14
C ASP A 51 11.43 -9.59 -7.56
N GLU A 52 11.31 -10.12 -8.79
CA GLU A 52 10.01 -10.44 -9.39
C GLU A 52 9.25 -11.56 -8.64
N GLY A 53 7.92 -11.43 -8.58
CA GLY A 53 7.02 -12.49 -8.12
C GLY A 53 7.02 -12.74 -6.60
N PRO A 54 6.33 -13.80 -6.14
CA PRO A 54 6.11 -14.04 -4.72
C PRO A 54 7.38 -14.37 -3.93
N LYS A 55 7.52 -13.78 -2.72
CA LYS A 55 8.57 -14.14 -1.77
C LYS A 55 7.99 -14.41 -0.39
N MET A 56 7.89 -15.70 -0.08
CA MET A 56 7.34 -16.17 1.19
C MET A 56 8.14 -15.60 2.37
N VAL A 57 7.42 -15.08 3.37
CA VAL A 57 8.00 -14.59 4.64
C VAL A 57 8.98 -13.40 4.45
N MET A 58 8.91 -12.68 3.33
CA MET A 58 9.76 -11.51 3.09
C MET A 58 9.30 -10.30 3.91
N TRP A 59 9.86 -10.14 5.11
CA TRP A 59 9.48 -9.04 6.04
C TRP A 59 9.63 -7.65 5.43
N ARG A 60 10.64 -7.43 4.58
CA ARG A 60 10.84 -6.15 3.90
C ARG A 60 9.59 -5.69 3.13
N ARG A 61 8.89 -6.61 2.45
CA ARG A 61 7.67 -6.30 1.71
C ARG A 61 6.53 -5.88 2.64
N GLY A 62 6.39 -6.56 3.79
CA GLY A 62 5.46 -6.14 4.84
C GLY A 62 5.77 -4.74 5.38
N THR A 63 7.05 -4.43 5.59
CA THR A 63 7.49 -3.09 6.01
C THR A 63 7.16 -2.04 4.96
N ASN A 64 7.40 -2.32 3.67
CA ASN A 64 7.10 -1.38 2.59
C ASN A 64 5.60 -1.06 2.50
N TYR A 65 4.72 -2.06 2.65
CA TYR A 65 3.27 -1.84 2.75
C TYR A 65 2.93 -0.89 3.91
N ALA A 66 3.48 -1.15 5.11
CA ALA A 66 3.20 -0.31 6.27
C ALA A 66 3.72 1.13 6.10
N LEU A 67 4.92 1.29 5.54
CA LEU A 67 5.52 2.60 5.28
C LEU A 67 4.72 3.39 4.22
N SER A 68 4.25 2.73 3.16
CA SER A 68 3.36 3.37 2.18
C SER A 68 2.06 3.82 2.79
N ILE A 69 1.34 2.91 3.47
CA ILE A 69 0.06 3.27 4.09
C ILE A 69 0.25 4.45 5.05
N ILE A 70 1.32 4.45 5.85
CA ILE A 70 1.66 5.59 6.71
C ILE A 70 1.95 6.85 5.90
N GLY A 71 2.80 6.78 4.88
CA GLY A 71 3.19 7.91 4.04
C GLY A 71 1.99 8.56 3.35
N ASP A 72 1.17 7.76 2.66
CA ASP A 72 -0.04 8.21 1.97
C ASP A 72 -1.01 8.88 2.95
N LEU A 73 -1.28 8.26 4.10
CA LEU A 73 -2.16 8.80 5.13
C LEU A 73 -1.60 10.09 5.75
N LEU A 74 -0.27 10.22 5.88
CA LEU A 74 0.37 11.45 6.39
C LEU A 74 0.22 12.62 5.42
N VAL A 75 0.36 12.38 4.11
CA VAL A 75 0.20 13.42 3.09
C VAL A 75 -1.26 13.66 2.68
N GLY A 76 -2.21 12.95 3.30
CA GLY A 76 -3.64 13.23 3.22
C GLY A 76 -4.42 12.37 2.22
N ALA A 77 -3.94 11.16 1.91
CA ALA A 77 -4.76 10.15 1.28
C ALA A 77 -5.92 9.75 2.21
N THR A 78 -7.04 9.41 1.60
CA THR A 78 -8.27 8.98 2.28
C THR A 78 -8.42 7.46 2.32
N GLY A 79 -7.53 6.73 1.64
CA GLY A 79 -7.51 5.28 1.62
C GLY A 79 -6.34 4.74 0.79
N TRP A 80 -6.21 3.41 0.84
CA TRP A 80 -5.12 2.66 0.24
C TRP A 80 -5.63 1.29 -0.20
N THR A 81 -5.26 0.85 -1.40
CA THR A 81 -5.76 -0.40 -2.02
C THR A 81 -4.61 -1.24 -2.56
N ASP A 82 -4.57 -2.50 -2.12
CA ASP A 82 -3.68 -3.54 -2.66
C ASP A 82 -4.09 -3.93 -4.09
N TRP A 83 -3.16 -4.52 -4.84
CA TRP A 83 -3.43 -4.91 -6.22
C TRP A 83 -4.18 -6.26 -6.33
N ASN A 84 -3.48 -7.38 -6.15
CA ASN A 84 -4.07 -8.71 -6.23
C ASN A 84 -4.23 -9.29 -4.82
N VAL A 85 -5.48 -9.53 -4.41
CA VAL A 85 -5.79 -10.10 -3.09
C VAL A 85 -5.18 -11.49 -2.89
N VAL A 86 -5.13 -12.30 -3.96
CA VAL A 86 -4.56 -13.65 -3.96
C VAL A 86 -3.86 -13.92 -5.29
N LEU A 87 -2.68 -14.53 -5.25
CA LEU A 87 -1.98 -15.09 -6.42
C LEU A 87 -1.50 -16.52 -6.15
N ASP A 88 -1.08 -17.23 -7.19
CA ASP A 88 -0.45 -18.55 -7.03
C ASP A 88 1.03 -18.47 -6.61
N LEU A 89 1.68 -19.64 -6.45
CA LEU A 89 3.09 -19.75 -6.07
C LEU A 89 4.06 -19.04 -7.03
N HIS A 90 3.62 -18.71 -8.24
CA HIS A 90 4.40 -18.02 -9.27
C HIS A 90 3.99 -16.55 -9.46
N GLY A 91 2.99 -16.05 -8.73
CA GLY A 91 2.50 -14.68 -8.86
C GLY A 91 1.50 -14.50 -10.00
N GLY A 92 0.87 -15.59 -10.44
CA GLY A 92 -0.09 -15.64 -11.53
C GLY A 92 -1.52 -16.01 -11.09
N PRO A 93 -2.41 -16.29 -12.07
CA PRO A 93 -2.14 -16.30 -13.50
C PRO A 93 -2.03 -14.89 -14.11
N ASN A 94 -1.04 -14.68 -14.99
CA ASN A 94 -0.91 -13.43 -15.74
C ASN A 94 -0.60 -13.74 -17.22
N GLN A 95 -1.46 -13.29 -18.13
CA GLN A 95 -1.34 -13.54 -19.57
C GLN A 95 -0.06 -12.96 -20.19
N PHE A 96 0.47 -11.88 -19.63
CA PHE A 96 1.67 -11.19 -20.10
C PHE A 96 2.92 -11.58 -19.31
N GLN A 97 2.79 -12.52 -18.37
CA GLN A 97 3.89 -13.05 -17.55
C GLN A 97 4.62 -11.96 -16.73
N TYR A 98 3.91 -10.88 -16.39
CA TYR A 98 4.37 -9.92 -15.38
C TYR A 98 3.90 -10.38 -14.01
N TYR A 99 4.79 -11.09 -13.32
CA TYR A 99 4.46 -11.67 -12.03
C TYR A 99 4.79 -10.70 -10.91
N VAL A 100 3.94 -10.69 -9.90
CA VAL A 100 4.08 -9.84 -8.71
C VAL A 100 3.81 -10.68 -7.46
N ASP A 101 4.08 -10.13 -6.29
CA ASP A 101 3.67 -10.74 -5.03
C ASP A 101 2.23 -10.39 -4.68
N SER A 102 1.66 -11.16 -3.75
CA SER A 102 0.37 -10.90 -3.14
C SER A 102 0.44 -11.14 -1.63
N PRO A 103 -0.35 -10.40 -0.83
CA PRO A 103 -0.53 -10.69 0.59
C PRO A 103 -0.97 -12.13 0.88
N ILE A 104 -1.67 -12.78 -0.04
CA ILE A 104 -2.08 -14.18 0.09
C ILE A 104 -1.59 -14.97 -1.12
N ILE A 105 -0.88 -16.05 -0.87
CA ILE A 105 -0.44 -16.98 -1.92
C ILE A 105 -1.16 -18.31 -1.79
N ALA A 106 -1.90 -18.69 -2.82
CA ALA A 106 -2.59 -19.97 -2.90
C ALA A 106 -1.68 -21.06 -3.49
N ASN A 107 -1.56 -22.20 -2.79
CA ASN A 107 -0.88 -23.37 -3.32
C ASN A 107 -1.88 -24.25 -4.10
N THR A 108 -1.97 -23.97 -5.40
CA THR A 108 -2.87 -24.65 -6.34
C THR A 108 -2.51 -26.12 -6.58
N THR A 109 -1.27 -26.55 -6.28
CA THR A 109 -0.88 -27.97 -6.42
C THR A 109 -1.50 -28.85 -5.34
N SER A 110 -1.65 -28.31 -4.13
CA SER A 110 -2.27 -28.99 -2.98
C SER A 110 -3.79 -28.80 -2.88
N GLY A 111 -4.31 -27.76 -3.54
CA GLY A 111 -5.75 -27.42 -3.60
C GLY A 111 -6.36 -26.80 -2.35
N ASN A 112 -5.73 -26.91 -1.16
CA ASN A 112 -6.34 -26.51 0.11
C ASN A 112 -5.41 -25.70 1.05
N VAL A 113 -4.26 -25.23 0.55
CA VAL A 113 -3.29 -24.48 1.36
C VAL A 113 -3.12 -23.08 0.79
N PHE A 114 -3.15 -22.07 1.66
CA PHE A 114 -2.73 -20.71 1.34
C PHE A 114 -1.79 -20.18 2.41
N TYR A 115 -0.91 -19.27 2.00
CA TYR A 115 0.07 -18.60 2.85
C TYR A 115 -0.31 -17.14 2.99
N LYS A 116 -0.31 -16.64 4.23
CA LYS A 116 -0.45 -15.21 4.51
C LYS A 116 0.94 -14.61 4.65
N ASN A 117 1.35 -13.81 3.67
CA ASN A 117 2.62 -13.12 3.69
C ASN A 117 2.64 -11.98 4.73
N PRO A 118 3.82 -11.49 5.15
CA PRO A 118 3.93 -10.33 6.05
C PRO A 118 3.10 -9.12 5.63
N MET A 119 2.93 -8.89 4.32
CA MET A 119 2.08 -7.84 3.74
C MET A 119 0.63 -7.92 4.23
N TYR A 120 0.06 -9.13 4.35
CA TYR A 120 -1.30 -9.33 4.86
C TYR A 120 -1.46 -8.78 6.28
N TYR A 121 -0.48 -9.06 7.14
CA TYR A 121 -0.51 -8.60 8.53
C TYR A 121 -0.23 -7.11 8.64
N ALA A 122 0.69 -6.58 7.83
CA ALA A 122 0.95 -5.14 7.74
C ALA A 122 -0.31 -4.35 7.37
N MET A 123 -1.03 -4.74 6.32
CA MET A 123 -2.34 -4.14 5.98
C MET A 123 -3.36 -4.32 7.11
N GLY A 124 -3.33 -5.46 7.80
CA GLY A 124 -4.19 -5.74 8.94
C GLY A 124 -4.03 -4.75 10.10
N HIS A 125 -2.82 -4.21 10.32
CA HIS A 125 -2.58 -3.18 11.34
C HIS A 125 -3.32 -1.86 11.07
N PHE A 126 -3.75 -1.61 9.82
CA PHE A 126 -4.50 -0.42 9.45
C PHE A 126 -5.96 -0.76 9.21
N SER A 127 -6.25 -1.64 8.25
CA SER A 127 -7.61 -1.98 7.81
C SER A 127 -8.53 -2.49 8.93
N LYS A 128 -8.00 -3.17 9.95
CA LYS A 128 -8.77 -3.67 11.09
C LYS A 128 -9.07 -2.60 12.15
N PHE A 129 -8.24 -1.57 12.23
CA PHE A 129 -8.23 -0.61 13.34
C PHE A 129 -8.54 0.83 12.92
N LEU A 130 -8.58 1.10 11.61
CA LEU A 130 -8.99 2.36 10.99
C LEU A 130 -10.28 2.11 10.19
N PRO A 131 -11.45 2.07 10.86
CA PRO A 131 -12.72 1.95 10.14
C PRO A 131 -12.95 3.14 9.22
N ARG A 132 -13.94 3.00 8.32
CA ARG A 132 -14.38 4.11 7.48
C ARG A 132 -14.72 5.33 8.34
N ASP A 133 -14.43 6.51 7.81
CA ASP A 133 -14.68 7.82 8.44
C ASP A 133 -13.80 8.14 9.66
N SER A 134 -12.79 7.31 9.95
CA SER A 134 -11.75 7.67 10.92
C SER A 134 -11.03 8.96 10.55
N ILE A 135 -10.73 9.79 11.56
CA ILE A 135 -10.14 11.12 11.35
C ILE A 135 -8.71 11.12 11.84
N ARG A 136 -7.77 11.49 10.96
CA ARG A 136 -6.35 11.66 11.35
C ARG A 136 -6.23 12.82 12.32
N ILE A 137 -5.57 12.57 13.45
CA ILE A 137 -5.27 13.63 14.42
C ILE A 137 -3.80 14.02 14.37
N GLU A 138 -3.52 15.28 14.68
CA GLU A 138 -2.15 15.79 14.70
C GLU A 138 -1.35 15.09 15.81
N MET A 139 -0.12 14.72 15.47
CA MET A 139 0.80 14.07 16.40
C MET A 139 2.19 14.70 16.27
N LYS A 140 2.83 14.94 17.41
CA LYS A 140 4.24 15.36 17.49
C LYS A 140 5.09 14.26 18.11
N VAL A 141 6.04 13.72 17.33
CA VAL A 141 7.03 12.77 17.83
C VAL A 141 8.20 13.55 18.43
N VAL A 142 8.48 13.37 19.73
CA VAL A 142 9.45 14.19 20.49
C VAL A 142 10.87 13.59 20.46
N LYS A 143 11.02 12.28 20.22
CA LYS A 143 12.31 11.59 19.97
C LYS A 143 12.04 10.13 19.54
N GLU A 144 12.57 9.70 18.39
CA GLU A 144 12.92 8.32 17.94
C GLU A 144 12.76 8.15 16.40
N LYS A 145 13.46 7.17 15.81
CA LYS A 145 13.24 6.71 14.42
C LYS A 145 12.01 5.79 14.35
N ARG A 146 10.81 6.33 14.54
CA ARG A 146 9.54 5.58 14.39
C ARG A 146 8.60 6.29 13.43
N TYR A 147 7.90 5.53 12.61
CA TYR A 147 6.78 6.00 11.80
C TYR A 147 5.49 5.71 12.55
N VAL A 148 4.73 6.75 12.86
CA VAL A 148 3.50 6.64 13.66
C VAL A 148 2.43 7.52 13.03
N ILE A 149 1.22 6.98 12.96
CA ILE A 149 0.01 7.72 12.61
C ILE A 149 -1.04 7.47 13.68
N LEU A 150 -1.88 8.46 13.94
CA LEU A 150 -2.92 8.39 14.96
C LEU A 150 -4.25 8.85 14.37
N TYR A 151 -5.29 8.07 14.65
CA TYR A 151 -6.66 8.29 14.18
C TYR A 151 -7.64 8.16 15.35
N HIS A 152 -8.73 8.89 15.26
CA HIS A 152 -9.92 8.80 16.10
C HIS A 152 -11.03 8.08 15.34
#